data_AF-A0A354TD31-F1
#
_entry.id   AF-A0A354TD31-F1
#
_cell.length_a   1.000
_cell.length_b   1.000
_cell.length_c   1.000
_cell.angle_alpha   90.00
_cell.angle_beta   90.00
_cell.angle_gamma   90.00
#
_symmetry.space_group_name_H-M   'P 1'
#
loop_
_entity.id
_entity.type
_entity.pdbx_description
1 polymer ?
#
loop_
_entity_poly.entity_id
_entity_poly.type
_entity_poly.pdbx_seq_one_letter_code
_entity_poly.pdbx_strand_id
1 'polypeptide(L)'
;QPKRAEVIELWQRRAQRQPTRSYKVSDGSNGGAKPLIVKSISHYQHAGENAWVLVEKYLAGKVVDLGGKQDPNVHLVLTDTGKSIRVSATEQQLAAETENQLYKEVTLRVQAEQHLKTRDLRNVRLLEFLHRTDEVDEAALSRLWSRGSEAWRGIPSATAWVESMRGV
;
A
#
# COMPACT_ATOMS: atom_id res chain seq x y z
N GLN A 1 0.07 -23.35 -10.19
CA GLN A 1 -0.71 -23.22 -8.95
C GLN A 1 -2.26 -23.32 -9.06
N PRO A 2 -2.95 -23.17 -10.22
CA PRO A 2 -4.43 -23.10 -10.24
C PRO A 2 -5.11 -24.40 -9.75
N LYS A 3 -4.56 -25.57 -10.11
CA LYS A 3 -5.11 -26.88 -9.72
C LYS A 3 -5.20 -27.11 -8.20
N ARG A 4 -4.33 -26.50 -7.39
CA ARG A 4 -4.38 -26.67 -5.92
C ARG A 4 -5.48 -25.81 -5.28
N ALA A 5 -5.67 -24.60 -5.78
CA ALA A 5 -6.74 -23.69 -5.35
C ALA A 5 -8.11 -24.33 -5.62
N GLU A 6 -8.34 -24.82 -6.84
CA GLU A 6 -9.59 -25.48 -7.25
C GLU A 6 -9.98 -26.64 -6.32
N VAL A 7 -9.01 -27.43 -5.88
CA VAL A 7 -9.23 -28.54 -4.93
C VAL A 7 -9.65 -28.04 -3.55
N ILE A 8 -9.00 -26.99 -3.03
CA ILE A 8 -9.34 -26.40 -1.72
C ILE A 8 -10.74 -25.77 -1.77
N GLU A 9 -11.07 -25.05 -2.83
CA GLU A 9 -12.40 -24.46 -3.03
C GLU A 9 -13.50 -25.51 -3.18
N LEU A 10 -13.21 -26.63 -3.86
CA LEU A 10 -14.11 -27.77 -3.94
C LEU A 10 -14.37 -28.36 -2.55
N TRP A 11 -13.32 -28.53 -1.74
CA TRP A 11 -13.44 -29.03 -0.37
C TRP A 11 -14.22 -28.06 0.53
N GLN A 12 -13.97 -26.76 0.42
CA GLN A 12 -14.74 -25.73 1.12
C GLN A 12 -16.22 -25.79 0.76
N ARG A 13 -16.57 -25.78 -0.54
CA ARG A 13 -17.97 -25.87 -0.99
C ARG A 13 -18.67 -27.12 -0.45
N ARG A 14 -17.96 -28.25 -0.39
CA ARG A 14 -18.49 -29.50 0.17
C ARG A 14 -18.68 -29.44 1.69
N ALA A 15 -17.74 -28.84 2.42
CA ALA A 15 -17.84 -28.67 3.87
C ALA A 15 -18.93 -27.66 4.27
N GLN A 16 -19.15 -26.61 3.48
CA GLN A 16 -20.22 -25.65 3.68
C GLN A 16 -21.62 -26.27 3.46
N ARG A 17 -21.77 -27.14 2.46
CA ARG A 17 -23.01 -27.88 2.21
C ARG A 17 -23.33 -28.93 3.28
N GLN A 18 -22.30 -29.47 3.95
CA GLN A 18 -22.45 -30.48 5.01
C GLN A 18 -21.55 -30.10 6.19
N PRO A 19 -22.05 -29.35 7.18
CA PRO A 19 -21.21 -28.81 8.27
C PRO A 19 -20.46 -29.84 9.12
N THR A 20 -20.89 -31.10 9.09
CA THR A 20 -20.22 -32.24 9.75
C THR A 20 -19.00 -32.75 9.00
N ARG A 21 -18.81 -32.34 7.74
CA ARG A 21 -17.69 -32.76 6.88
C ARG A 21 -16.50 -31.83 7.05
N SER A 22 -15.31 -32.41 7.21
CA SER A 22 -14.05 -31.67 7.20
C SER A 22 -12.96 -32.42 6.43
N TYR A 23 -12.00 -31.68 5.90
CA TYR A 23 -10.85 -32.22 5.18
C TYR A 23 -9.57 -31.89 5.94
N LYS A 24 -8.67 -32.87 6.07
CA LYS A 24 -7.36 -32.71 6.73
C LYS A 24 -6.26 -33.16 5.79
N VAL A 25 -5.26 -32.31 5.59
CA VAL A 25 -4.01 -32.67 4.90
C VAL A 25 -2.87 -32.52 5.89
N SER A 26 -2.15 -33.61 6.12
CA SER A 26 -0.94 -33.64 6.93
C SER A 26 0.19 -34.20 6.09
N ASP A 27 1.37 -33.59 6.20
CA ASP A 27 2.58 -34.26 5.77
C ASP A 27 2.90 -35.36 6.79
N GLY A 28 3.23 -36.57 6.33
CA GLY A 28 3.51 -37.73 7.18
C GLY A 28 4.85 -37.62 7.92
N SER A 29 5.54 -36.49 7.81
CA SER A 29 6.79 -36.21 8.49
C SER A 29 6.53 -35.95 9.98
N ASN A 30 7.29 -36.64 10.85
CA ASN A 30 7.27 -36.44 12.31
C ASN A 30 7.73 -35.03 12.76
N GLY A 31 8.00 -34.11 11.82
CA GLY A 31 8.53 -32.78 12.04
C GLY A 31 7.46 -31.68 11.95
N GLY A 32 6.62 -31.57 12.99
CA GLY A 32 6.03 -30.30 13.46
C GLY A 32 5.12 -29.46 12.54
N ALA A 33 4.90 -29.84 11.28
CA ALA A 33 4.03 -29.07 10.39
C ALA A 33 2.57 -29.16 10.84
N LYS A 34 1.96 -28.00 11.15
CA LYS A 34 0.53 -27.94 11.49
C LYS A 34 -0.30 -28.43 10.28
N PRO A 35 -1.26 -29.35 10.47
CA PRO A 35 -2.07 -29.86 9.37
C PRO A 35 -2.96 -28.76 8.80
N LEU A 36 -3.15 -28.76 7.48
CA LEU A 36 -4.17 -27.95 6.82
C LEU A 36 -5.54 -28.57 7.09
N ILE A 37 -6.48 -27.78 7.64
CA ILE A 37 -7.84 -28.22 7.95
C ILE A 37 -8.85 -27.31 7.23
N VAL A 38 -9.75 -27.90 6.44
CA VAL A 38 -10.86 -27.20 5.78
C VAL A 38 -12.17 -27.64 6.43
N LYS A 39 -12.91 -26.68 7.01
CA LYS A 39 -14.22 -26.86 7.67
C LYS A 39 -15.27 -25.98 6.99
N SER A 40 -16.53 -26.09 7.42
CA SER A 40 -17.64 -25.23 6.96
C SER A 40 -17.38 -23.74 7.15
N ILE A 41 -16.63 -23.37 8.20
CA ILE A 41 -16.25 -21.98 8.51
C ILE A 41 -15.01 -21.49 7.73
N SER A 42 -14.35 -22.36 6.96
CA SER A 42 -13.16 -21.98 6.21
C SER A 42 -13.53 -21.12 5.00
N HIS A 43 -12.67 -20.15 4.70
CA HIS A 43 -12.77 -19.30 3.52
C HIS A 43 -11.40 -19.17 2.85
N TYR A 44 -11.23 -19.85 1.73
CA TYR A 44 -10.07 -19.77 0.86
C TYR A 44 -10.05 -18.42 0.17
N GLN A 45 -8.89 -17.78 0.17
CA GLN A 45 -8.64 -16.52 -0.51
C GLN A 45 -7.54 -16.78 -1.53
N HIS A 46 -7.77 -16.43 -2.81
CA HIS A 46 -6.70 -16.56 -3.79
C HIS A 46 -5.55 -15.59 -3.45
N ALA A 47 -4.31 -16.03 -3.69
CA ALA A 47 -3.14 -15.17 -3.62
C ALA A 47 -3.21 -14.07 -4.69
N GLY A 48 -3.85 -12.96 -4.33
CA GLY A 48 -4.15 -11.82 -5.19
C GLY A 48 -5.51 -11.17 -4.93
N GLU A 49 -6.45 -11.85 -4.27
CA GLU A 49 -7.80 -11.31 -4.04
C GLU A 49 -7.88 -10.32 -2.88
N ASN A 50 -6.90 -10.32 -1.96
CA ASN A 50 -6.79 -9.35 -0.87
C ASN A 50 -5.33 -8.94 -0.63
N ALA A 51 -4.66 -8.48 -1.68
CA ALA A 51 -3.29 -7.98 -1.59
C ALA A 51 -3.24 -6.46 -1.38
N TRP A 52 -4.10 -5.94 -0.52
CA TRP A 52 -4.11 -4.53 -0.15
C TRP A 52 -3.23 -4.33 1.08
N VAL A 53 -2.22 -3.48 0.95
CA VAL A 53 -1.31 -3.15 2.05
C VAL A 53 -1.41 -1.67 2.39
N LEU A 54 -1.33 -1.35 3.66
CA LEU A 54 -1.28 0.05 4.10
C LEU A 54 0.04 0.66 3.64
N VAL A 55 -0.03 1.81 2.99
CA VAL A 55 1.12 2.57 2.49
C VAL A 55 0.96 4.05 2.79
N GLU A 56 2.09 4.73 2.85
CA GLU A 56 2.16 6.18 2.78
C GLU A 56 2.67 6.59 1.39
N LYS A 57 2.07 7.62 0.79
CA LYS A 57 2.39 8.10 -0.56
C LYS A 57 2.41 9.62 -0.63
N TYR A 58 3.10 10.13 -1.63
CA TYR A 58 3.10 11.52 -2.02
C TYR A 58 2.41 11.64 -3.38
N LEU A 59 1.28 12.34 -3.43
CA LEU A 59 0.49 12.53 -4.64
C LEU A 59 0.62 13.98 -5.10
N ALA A 60 1.24 14.19 -6.26
CA ALA A 60 1.35 15.50 -6.87
C ALA A 60 0.20 15.72 -7.86
N GLY A 61 -0.41 16.90 -7.83
CA GLY A 61 -1.52 17.22 -8.72
C GLY A 61 -2.15 18.58 -8.46
N LYS A 62 -3.15 18.89 -9.29
CA LYS A 62 -3.96 20.10 -9.16
C LYS A 62 -5.21 19.83 -8.34
N VAL A 63 -5.45 20.63 -7.31
CA VAL A 63 -6.71 20.57 -6.54
C VAL A 63 -7.84 21.17 -7.39
N VAL A 64 -8.91 20.42 -7.63
CA VAL A 64 -10.07 20.90 -8.41
C VAL A 64 -11.35 21.04 -7.57
N ASP A 65 -11.38 20.41 -6.40
CA ASP A 65 -12.44 20.56 -5.39
C ASP A 65 -11.81 20.41 -3.99
N LEU A 66 -12.30 21.16 -3.01
CA LEU A 66 -11.79 21.16 -1.65
C LEU A 66 -12.89 21.55 -0.66
N GLY A 67 -13.19 20.66 0.28
CA GLY A 67 -14.21 20.87 1.31
C GLY A 67 -15.23 19.74 1.38
N GLY A 68 -16.41 20.05 1.94
CA GLY A 68 -17.52 19.12 2.11
C GLY A 68 -18.12 19.19 3.52
N LYS A 69 -19.45 19.28 3.62
CA LYS A 69 -20.17 19.47 4.89
C LYS A 69 -20.20 18.23 5.79
N GLN A 70 -20.35 17.05 5.20
CA GLN A 70 -20.43 15.78 5.95
C GLN A 70 -19.26 14.84 5.65
N ASP A 71 -18.61 15.05 4.51
CA ASP A 71 -17.50 14.22 4.05
C ASP A 71 -16.42 15.15 3.46
N PRO A 72 -15.65 15.85 4.32
CA PRO A 72 -14.59 16.76 3.89
C PRO A 72 -13.53 16.01 3.08
N ASN A 73 -13.10 16.60 1.97
CA ASN A 73 -12.21 15.94 1.04
C ASN A 73 -11.46 16.92 0.13
N VAL A 74 -10.52 16.35 -0.63
CA VAL A 74 -9.76 17.01 -1.68
C VAL A 74 -9.90 16.19 -2.96
N HIS A 75 -10.36 16.79 -4.05
CA HIS A 75 -10.29 16.18 -5.37
C HIS A 75 -9.02 16.67 -6.07
N LEU A 76 -8.10 15.74 -6.31
CA LEU A 76 -6.80 16.00 -6.90
C LEU A 76 -6.75 15.41 -8.32
N VAL A 77 -6.38 16.21 -9.31
CA VAL A 77 -6.04 15.72 -10.65
C VAL A 77 -4.55 15.47 -10.68
N LEU A 78 -4.14 14.20 -10.75
CA LEU A 78 -2.74 13.80 -10.66
C LEU A 78 -1.92 14.33 -11.84
N THR A 79 -0.75 14.89 -11.57
CA THR A 79 0.13 15.48 -12.60
C THR A 79 0.64 14.43 -13.60
N ASP A 80 0.87 13.19 -13.15
CA ASP A 80 1.49 12.13 -13.94
C ASP A 80 0.51 11.44 -14.91
N THR A 81 -0.74 11.27 -14.50
CA THR A 81 -1.74 10.45 -15.18
C THR A 81 -2.95 11.25 -15.65
N GLY A 82 -3.14 12.48 -15.15
CA GLY A 82 -4.34 13.28 -15.38
C GLY A 82 -5.62 12.70 -14.74
N LYS A 83 -5.51 11.61 -13.97
CA LYS A 83 -6.65 10.98 -13.31
C LYS A 83 -7.05 11.80 -12.08
N SER A 84 -8.36 11.90 -11.86
CA SER A 84 -8.90 12.47 -10.62
C SER A 84 -8.92 11.41 -9.52
N ILE A 85 -8.44 11.79 -8.34
CA ILE A 85 -8.51 10.99 -7.13
C ILE A 85 -9.15 11.80 -6.02
N ARG A 86 -10.06 11.16 -5.27
CA ARG A 86 -10.68 11.73 -4.08
C ARG A 86 -9.89 11.32 -2.85
N VAL A 87 -9.45 12.30 -2.07
CA VAL A 87 -8.71 12.12 -0.82
C VAL A 87 -9.60 12.58 0.33
N SER A 88 -9.93 11.67 1.25
CA SER A 88 -10.68 12.00 2.45
C SER A 88 -9.84 12.87 3.38
N ALA A 89 -10.45 13.88 3.99
CA ALA A 89 -9.83 14.77 4.97
C ALA A 89 -10.79 15.03 6.14
N THR A 90 -10.31 15.68 7.18
CA THR A 90 -11.18 16.24 8.23
C THR A 90 -11.34 17.74 8.06
N GLU A 91 -12.41 18.31 8.62
CA GLU A 91 -12.59 19.77 8.63
C GLU A 91 -11.41 20.48 9.31
N GLN A 92 -10.86 19.89 10.38
CA GLN A 92 -9.71 20.45 11.09
C GLN A 92 -8.47 20.49 10.22
N GLN A 93 -8.22 19.45 9.40
CA GLN A 93 -7.10 19.44 8.46
C GLN A 93 -7.26 20.54 7.41
N LEU A 94 -8.46 20.68 6.82
CA LEU A 94 -8.71 21.70 5.81
C LEU A 94 -8.68 23.13 6.38
N ALA A 95 -9.12 23.31 7.62
CA ALA A 95 -9.13 24.62 8.29
C ALA A 95 -7.75 25.04 8.83
N ALA A 96 -6.85 24.08 9.08
CA ALA A 96 -5.49 24.35 9.51
C ALA A 96 -4.60 24.88 8.37
N GLU A 97 -5.00 24.66 7.11
CA GLU A 97 -4.31 25.23 5.96
C GLU A 97 -4.41 26.76 5.97
N THR A 98 -3.25 27.41 6.02
CA THR A 98 -3.16 28.87 6.06
C THR A 98 -3.42 29.51 4.70
N GLU A 99 -3.21 28.75 3.63
CA GLU A 99 -3.43 29.19 2.26
C GLU A 99 -4.57 28.44 1.59
N ASN A 100 -5.32 29.13 0.73
CA ASN A 100 -6.26 28.46 -0.15
C ASN A 100 -5.52 27.64 -1.21
N GLN A 101 -5.76 26.32 -1.22
CA GLN A 101 -5.16 25.37 -2.15
C GLN A 101 -6.02 25.08 -3.39
N LEU A 102 -7.27 25.56 -3.44
CA LEU A 102 -8.18 25.30 -4.55
C LEU A 102 -7.61 25.83 -5.87
N TYR A 103 -7.58 24.99 -6.89
CA TYR A 103 -7.01 25.25 -8.22
C TYR A 103 -5.49 25.48 -8.27
N LYS A 104 -4.75 25.20 -7.18
CA LYS A 104 -3.29 25.20 -7.16
C LYS A 104 -2.72 23.79 -7.37
N GLU A 105 -1.47 23.75 -7.84
CA GLU A 105 -0.64 22.54 -7.85
C GLU A 105 -0.09 22.30 -6.44
N VAL A 106 -0.28 21.10 -5.91
CA VAL A 106 0.15 20.71 -4.55
C VAL A 106 0.77 19.32 -4.56
N THR A 107 1.48 18.98 -3.49
CA THR A 107 1.80 17.59 -3.18
C THR A 107 1.12 17.19 -1.88
N LEU A 108 0.28 16.16 -1.91
CA LEU A 108 -0.39 15.64 -0.73
C LEU A 108 0.39 14.44 -0.19
N ARG A 109 0.71 14.48 1.10
CA ARG A 109 1.12 13.28 1.83
C ARG A 109 -0.14 12.55 2.27
N VAL A 110 -0.28 11.29 1.89
CA VAL A 110 -1.49 10.50 2.13
C VAL A 110 -1.18 9.13 2.71
N GLN A 111 -2.11 8.62 3.52
CA GLN A 111 -2.20 7.22 3.86
C GLN A 111 -3.23 6.55 2.95
N ALA A 112 -2.92 5.39 2.40
CA ALA A 112 -3.83 4.64 1.55
C ALA A 112 -3.60 3.14 1.67
N GLU A 113 -4.52 2.36 1.13
CA GLU A 113 -4.28 0.96 0.84
C GLU A 113 -3.86 0.82 -0.63
N GLN A 114 -2.73 0.16 -0.87
CA GLN A 114 -2.25 -0.12 -2.22
C GLN A 114 -2.39 -1.60 -2.57
N HIS A 115 -2.95 -1.87 -3.74
CA HIS A 115 -2.97 -3.22 -4.28
C HIS A 115 -1.58 -3.63 -4.80
N LEU A 116 -1.02 -4.74 -4.30
CA LEU A 116 0.39 -5.12 -4.59
C LEU A 116 0.68 -5.35 -6.08
N LYS A 117 -0.31 -5.85 -6.86
CA LYS A 117 -0.13 -6.12 -8.31
C LYS A 117 -0.41 -4.90 -9.18
N THR A 118 -1.66 -4.40 -9.18
CA THR A 118 -2.11 -3.29 -10.01
C THR A 118 -1.55 -1.93 -9.59
N ARG A 119 -1.09 -1.79 -8.34
CA ARG A 119 -0.66 -0.53 -7.72
C ARG A 119 -1.77 0.48 -7.49
N ASP A 120 -3.03 0.10 -7.71
CA ASP A 120 -4.19 0.93 -7.43
C ASP A 120 -4.24 1.33 -5.95
N LEU A 121 -4.81 2.50 -5.68
CA LEU A 121 -5.01 3.05 -4.34
C LEU A 121 -6.49 3.04 -3.97
N ARG A 122 -6.78 2.74 -2.71
CA ARG A 122 -8.11 2.92 -2.10
C ARG A 122 -7.98 3.45 -0.68
N ASN A 123 -9.11 3.87 -0.09
CA ASN A 123 -9.16 4.40 1.27
C ASN A 123 -8.14 5.52 1.50
N VAL A 124 -7.98 6.41 0.52
CA VAL A 124 -6.97 7.48 0.54
C VAL A 124 -7.38 8.56 1.53
N ARG A 125 -6.52 8.81 2.52
CA ARG A 125 -6.73 9.80 3.59
C ARG A 125 -5.58 10.79 3.59
N LEU A 126 -5.91 12.06 3.68
CA LEU A 126 -4.96 13.14 3.80
C LEU A 126 -4.21 13.01 5.12
N LEU A 127 -2.89 13.14 5.07
CA LEU A 127 -2.05 13.37 6.24
C LEU A 127 -1.65 14.84 6.30
N GLU A 128 -1.17 15.41 5.18
CA GLU A 128 -0.58 16.75 5.14
C GLU A 128 -0.56 17.33 3.73
N PHE A 129 -0.75 18.65 3.61
CA PHE A 129 -0.39 19.40 2.40
C PHE A 129 1.09 19.79 2.45
N LEU A 130 1.86 19.36 1.47
CA LEU A 130 3.24 19.78 1.32
C LEU A 130 3.29 21.01 0.45
N HIS A 131 3.80 22.07 1.05
CA HIS A 131 4.09 23.31 0.38
C HIS A 131 5.38 23.13 -0.42
N ARG A 132 5.34 23.42 -1.72
CA ARG A 132 6.56 23.48 -2.53
C ARG A 132 7.37 24.68 -2.03
N THR A 133 8.44 24.41 -1.30
CA THR A 133 9.50 25.40 -1.09
C THR A 133 10.33 25.44 -2.36
N ASP A 134 10.36 26.59 -3.04
CA ASP A 134 11.16 26.77 -4.26
C ASP A 134 12.68 26.82 -3.96
N GLU A 135 13.06 26.85 -2.69
CA GLU A 135 14.45 26.85 -2.24
C GLU A 135 14.94 25.42 -1.99
N VAL A 136 15.83 24.95 -2.88
CA VAL A 136 16.60 23.73 -2.66
C VAL A 136 17.80 24.09 -1.77
N ASP A 137 17.85 23.54 -0.56
CA ASP A 137 19.04 23.65 0.30
C ASP A 137 20.14 22.72 -0.23
N GLU A 138 20.92 23.25 -1.18
CA GLU A 138 22.07 22.58 -1.79
C GLU A 138 23.11 22.11 -0.75
N ALA A 139 23.25 22.84 0.36
CA ALA A 139 24.17 22.46 1.43
C ALA A 139 23.66 21.24 2.20
N ALA A 140 22.35 21.15 2.47
CA ALA A 140 21.75 19.96 3.06
C ALA A 140 21.84 18.74 2.13
N LEU A 141 21.59 18.92 0.83
CA LEU A 141 21.76 17.88 -0.19
C LEU A 141 23.19 17.37 -0.26
N SER A 142 24.18 18.26 -0.28
CA SER A 142 25.60 17.90 -0.27
C SER A 142 25.97 17.08 0.98
N ARG A 143 25.47 17.46 2.16
CA ARG A 143 25.66 16.68 3.40
C ARG A 143 25.00 15.31 3.34
N LEU A 144 23.84 15.18 2.69
CA LEU A 144 23.19 13.87 2.49
C LEU A 144 24.00 12.99 1.54
N TRP A 145 24.48 13.53 0.42
CA TRP A 145 25.33 12.78 -0.52
C TRP A 145 26.65 12.34 0.11
N SER A 146 27.29 13.21 0.89
CA SER A 146 28.53 12.87 1.59
C SER A 146 28.30 11.73 2.59
N ARG A 147 27.25 11.80 3.43
CA ARG A 147 26.91 10.72 4.37
C ARG A 147 26.52 9.42 3.67
N GLY A 148 25.79 9.51 2.55
CA GLY A 148 25.46 8.33 1.74
C GLY A 148 26.72 7.69 1.15
N SER A 149 27.58 8.48 0.52
CA SER A 149 28.85 8.00 -0.05
C SER A 149 29.74 7.36 1.01
N GLU A 150 29.78 7.96 2.21
CA GLU A 150 30.50 7.42 3.36
C GLU A 150 29.96 6.04 3.78
N ALA A 151 28.65 5.94 4.00
CA ALA A 151 28.00 4.72 4.45
C ALA A 151 28.15 3.56 3.44
N TRP A 152 28.29 3.89 2.16
CA TRP A 152 28.42 2.92 1.07
C TRP A 152 29.86 2.69 0.60
N ARG A 153 30.86 3.38 1.17
CA ARG A 153 32.25 3.32 0.71
C ARG A 153 32.83 1.91 0.67
N GLY A 154 32.43 1.07 1.62
CA GLY A 154 32.88 -0.33 1.74
C GLY A 154 32.04 -1.34 0.96
N ILE A 155 31.01 -0.91 0.22
CA ILE A 155 30.11 -1.79 -0.52
C ILE A 155 30.49 -1.75 -2.02
N PRO A 156 31.23 -2.75 -2.54
CA PRO A 156 31.72 -2.74 -3.91
C PRO A 156 30.61 -2.94 -4.95
N SER A 157 29.46 -3.51 -4.55
CA SER A 157 28.27 -3.63 -5.41
C SER A 157 27.01 -3.55 -4.57
N ALA A 158 26.20 -2.52 -4.82
CA ALA A 158 24.91 -2.34 -4.16
C ALA A 158 23.96 -3.51 -4.45
N THR A 159 23.98 -4.03 -5.69
CA THR A 159 23.17 -5.17 -6.10
C THR A 159 23.55 -6.43 -5.32
N ALA A 160 24.85 -6.75 -5.23
CA ALA A 160 25.32 -7.94 -4.51
C ALA A 160 24.99 -7.85 -3.00
N TRP A 161 25.09 -6.67 -2.41
CA TRP A 161 24.71 -6.44 -1.02
C TRP A 161 23.21 -6.65 -0.80
N VAL A 162 22.35 -6.14 -1.68
CA VAL A 162 20.89 -6.37 -1.61
C VAL A 162 20.56 -7.85 -1.79
N GLU A 163 21.22 -8.55 -2.71
CA GLU A 163 21.05 -10.00 -2.92
C GLU A 163 21.42 -10.80 -1.66
N SER A 164 22.54 -10.46 -1.00
CA SER A 164 22.96 -11.12 0.25
C SER A 164 21.95 -10.95 1.40
N MET A 165 21.23 -9.83 1.45
CA MET A 165 20.20 -9.59 2.48
C MET A 165 18.88 -10.30 2.17
N ARG A 166 18.59 -10.56 0.88
CA ARG A 166 17.37 -11.26 0.45
C ARG A 166 17.48 -12.78 0.61
N GLY A 167 18.68 -13.30 0.90
CA GLY A 167 18.91 -14.71 1.23
C GLY A 167 18.55 -15.66 0.10
N VAL A 168 18.98 -15.36 -1.13
CA VAL A 168 18.86 -16.25 -2.29
C VAL A 168 19.99 -17.26 -2.30
#